data_AF-A0A661CZH0-F1
#
_entry.id   AF-A0A661CZH0-F1
#
_cell.length_a   1.000
_cell.length_b   1.000
_cell.length_c   1.000
_cell.angle_alpha   90.00
_cell.angle_beta   90.00
_cell.angle_gamma   90.00
#
_symmetry.space_group_name_H-M   'P 1'
#
loop_
_entity.id
_entity.type
_entity.pdbx_description
1 polymer ?
#
loop_
_entity_poly.entity_id
_entity_poly.type
_entity_poly.pdbx_seq_one_letter_code
_entity_poly.pdbx_strand_id
1 'polypeptide(L)'
;MAGEEYEFRVPYWIRQNPILRAAWEEGIVEYGYDGAEDWVRATDEYARQFEGILRDDGSFRMTEGEYLSTMDSYRDSLRAVGVNPDLFAGQFVGLIKGDVSGNEFWQERVTPAYDRVIERGQEAINRYATDWDLEMTQEAILASLLDPDDIGSKILNRQIGISEIRYESDVSLGAAETNKYLDLTSELYEYGVDVGQARDLFQQADVMMPALSILASRHADPDDDFDLEEFTAATIHNDPEQARRIRRLMAQEASTFTGGRQTDYMSSQKTGGVSGLDVV
;
A
#
# COMPACT_ATOMS: atom_id res chain seq x y z
N MET A 1 34.29 -24.48 22.69
CA MET A 1 33.68 -24.58 24.05
C MET A 1 33.18 -23.24 24.57
N ALA A 2 33.88 -22.10 24.42
CA ALA A 2 33.36 -20.81 24.89
C ALA A 2 32.12 -20.27 24.14
N GLY A 3 31.97 -20.58 22.85
CA GLY A 3 30.82 -20.09 22.05
C GLY A 3 29.48 -20.82 22.31
N GLU A 4 29.51 -22.08 22.73
CA GLU A 4 28.26 -22.85 23.01
C GLU A 4 27.68 -22.51 24.38
N GLU A 5 28.53 -22.26 25.39
CA GLU A 5 28.07 -21.82 26.71
C GLU A 5 27.50 -20.39 26.68
N TYR A 6 28.04 -19.55 25.80
CA TYR A 6 27.57 -18.19 25.55
C TYR A 6 26.14 -18.17 24.97
N GLU A 7 25.90 -18.96 23.92
CA GLU A 7 24.58 -18.97 23.24
C GLU A 7 23.46 -19.56 24.11
N PHE A 8 23.80 -20.44 25.06
CA PHE A 8 22.85 -20.98 26.03
C PHE A 8 22.41 -19.94 27.08
N ARG A 9 23.25 -18.94 27.35
CA ARG A 9 22.96 -17.88 28.34
C ARG A 9 22.17 -16.71 27.76
N VAL A 10 22.10 -16.56 26.44
CA VAL A 10 21.30 -15.50 25.81
C VAL A 10 19.81 -15.79 26.02
N PRO A 11 19.06 -14.92 26.71
CA PRO A 11 17.61 -15.07 26.85
C PRO A 11 16.92 -15.22 25.49
N TYR A 12 15.92 -16.10 25.41
CA TYR A 12 15.23 -16.39 24.14
C TYR A 12 14.64 -15.13 23.49
N TRP A 13 14.11 -14.23 24.30
CA TRP A 13 13.49 -12.98 23.86
C TRP A 13 14.49 -11.95 23.31
N ILE A 14 15.80 -12.13 23.59
CA ILE A 14 16.89 -11.34 23.03
C ILE A 14 17.40 -11.96 21.72
N ARG A 15 17.46 -13.29 21.63
CA ARG A 15 18.06 -14.02 20.49
C ARG A 15 17.49 -13.65 19.12
N GLN A 16 16.20 -13.31 19.07
CA GLN A 16 15.49 -13.02 17.84
C GLN A 16 15.67 -11.56 17.35
N ASN A 17 16.19 -10.65 18.19
CA ASN A 17 16.43 -9.27 17.82
C ASN A 17 17.93 -8.94 17.85
N PRO A 18 18.57 -8.66 16.70
CA PRO A 18 20.00 -8.39 16.65
C PRO A 18 20.42 -7.12 17.39
N ILE A 19 19.52 -6.13 17.51
CA ILE A 19 19.77 -4.88 18.25
C ILE A 19 19.75 -5.16 19.76
N LEU A 20 18.75 -5.89 20.26
CA LEU A 20 18.73 -6.31 21.66
C LEU A 20 19.92 -7.22 22.00
N ARG A 21 20.31 -8.09 21.07
CA ARG A 21 21.49 -8.95 21.24
C ARG A 21 22.77 -8.15 21.36
N ALA A 22 22.96 -7.13 20.51
CA ALA A 22 24.10 -6.23 20.61
C ALA A 22 24.12 -5.46 21.94
N ALA A 23 22.96 -4.99 22.41
CA ALA A 23 22.85 -4.35 23.71
C ALA A 23 23.19 -5.31 24.85
N TRP A 24 22.74 -6.58 24.78
CA TRP A 24 23.06 -7.60 25.78
C TRP A 24 24.57 -7.90 25.84
N GLU A 25 25.20 -7.98 24.66
CA GLU A 25 26.66 -8.14 24.53
C GLU A 25 27.43 -7.02 25.21
N GLU A 26 27.01 -5.77 24.99
CA GLU A 26 27.59 -4.60 25.64
C GLU A 26 27.36 -4.62 27.16
N GLY A 27 26.14 -5.00 27.59
CA GLY A 27 25.78 -5.13 28.99
C GLY A 27 26.61 -6.18 29.73
N ILE A 28 26.96 -7.30 29.09
CA ILE A 28 27.85 -8.30 29.68
C ILE A 28 29.25 -7.74 29.94
N VAL A 29 29.78 -6.96 29.00
CA VAL A 29 31.12 -6.38 29.12
C VAL A 29 31.20 -5.42 30.30
N GLU A 30 30.16 -4.61 30.50
CA GLU A 30 30.15 -3.55 31.50
C GLU A 30 29.68 -4.05 32.89
N TYR A 31 28.66 -4.91 32.93
CA TYR A 31 27.95 -5.28 34.17
C TYR A 31 27.98 -6.79 34.48
N GLY A 32 28.56 -7.61 33.61
CA GLY A 32 28.49 -9.06 33.69
C GLY A 32 27.11 -9.62 33.33
N TYR A 33 26.98 -10.95 33.31
CA TYR A 33 25.75 -11.63 32.90
C TYR A 33 24.52 -11.23 33.72
N ASP A 34 24.67 -11.02 35.03
CA ASP A 34 23.56 -10.71 35.92
C ASP A 34 23.00 -9.29 35.69
N GLY A 35 23.83 -8.34 35.23
CA GLY A 35 23.40 -6.96 34.95
C GLY A 35 23.02 -6.70 33.48
N ALA A 36 23.33 -7.62 32.58
CA ALA A 36 23.09 -7.45 31.15
C ALA A 36 21.60 -7.37 30.78
N GLU A 37 20.72 -8.08 31.49
CA GLU A 37 19.28 -7.99 31.25
C GLU A 37 18.71 -6.62 31.61
N ASP A 38 19.11 -6.07 32.76
CA ASP A 38 18.67 -4.74 33.21
C ASP A 38 19.20 -3.64 32.26
N TRP A 39 20.42 -3.81 31.76
CA TRP A 39 20.97 -2.94 30.71
C TRP A 39 20.12 -2.96 29.45
N VAL A 40 19.74 -4.15 28.96
CA VAL A 40 18.88 -4.28 27.78
C VAL A 40 17.51 -3.66 28.02
N ARG A 41 16.89 -3.89 29.19
CA ARG A 41 15.59 -3.32 29.57
C ARG A 41 15.59 -1.79 29.62
N ALA A 42 16.74 -1.17 29.83
CA ALA A 42 16.89 0.28 29.84
C ALA A 42 17.00 0.91 28.44
N THR A 43 17.09 0.10 27.37
CA THR A 43 17.23 0.60 26.00
C THR A 43 15.89 1.01 25.37
N ASP A 44 15.93 2.01 24.48
CA ASP A 44 14.76 2.39 23.67
C ASP A 44 14.29 1.26 22.75
N GLU A 45 15.20 0.38 22.32
CA GLU A 45 14.86 -0.80 21.52
C GLU A 45 13.95 -1.76 22.30
N TYR A 46 14.27 -2.01 23.57
CA TYR A 46 13.44 -2.84 24.43
C TYR A 46 12.05 -2.25 24.59
N ALA A 47 11.96 -0.94 24.86
CA ALA A 47 10.68 -0.24 25.00
C ALA A 47 9.83 -0.32 23.71
N ARG A 48 10.46 -0.28 22.54
CA ARG A 48 9.79 -0.45 21.24
C ARG A 48 9.33 -1.89 20.99
N GLN A 49 10.17 -2.88 21.28
CA GLN A 49 9.83 -4.29 21.03
C GLN A 49 8.75 -4.81 21.98
N PHE A 50 8.79 -4.41 23.26
CA PHE A 50 7.89 -4.87 24.31
C PHE A 50 6.89 -3.79 24.72
N GLU A 51 6.39 -3.03 23.74
CA GLU A 51 5.44 -1.96 24.01
C GLU A 51 4.19 -2.51 24.73
N GLY A 52 3.79 -1.84 25.82
CA GLY A 52 2.63 -2.21 26.63
C GLY A 52 2.90 -3.29 27.68
N ILE A 53 4.10 -3.86 27.75
CA ILE A 53 4.45 -4.89 28.76
C ILE A 53 4.46 -4.34 30.20
N LEU A 54 4.71 -3.03 30.37
CA LEU A 54 4.72 -2.36 31.67
C LEU A 54 3.33 -1.79 32.01
N ARG A 55 3.00 -1.82 33.29
CA ARG A 55 1.88 -1.08 33.89
C ARG A 55 2.30 0.36 34.18
N ASP A 56 1.32 1.20 34.47
CA ASP A 56 1.54 2.60 34.86
C ASP A 56 2.39 2.76 36.13
N ASP A 57 2.39 1.73 37.00
CA ASP A 57 3.21 1.69 38.22
C ASP A 57 4.64 1.16 37.99
N GLY A 58 5.00 0.85 36.74
CA GLY A 58 6.31 0.30 36.36
C GLY A 58 6.45 -1.21 36.59
N SER A 59 5.43 -1.91 37.07
CA SER A 59 5.45 -3.37 37.18
C SER A 59 5.22 -4.05 35.82
N PHE A 60 5.80 -5.23 35.64
CA PHE A 60 5.57 -6.04 34.43
C PHE A 60 4.19 -6.71 34.45
N ARG A 61 3.46 -6.61 33.34
CA ARG A 61 2.20 -7.33 33.12
C ARG A 61 2.40 -8.83 33.01
N MET A 62 3.47 -9.19 32.32
CA MET A 62 3.87 -10.55 31.98
C MET A 62 5.38 -10.57 31.73
N THR A 63 5.96 -11.76 31.65
CA THR A 63 7.35 -11.95 31.23
C THR A 63 7.51 -11.68 29.73
N GLU A 64 8.73 -11.38 29.29
CA GLU A 64 9.02 -11.14 27.86
C GLU A 64 8.70 -12.37 26.98
N GLY A 65 8.90 -13.58 27.51
CA GLY A 65 8.52 -14.82 26.82
C GLY A 65 7.00 -14.95 26.64
N GLU A 66 6.23 -14.62 27.68
CA GLU A 66 4.76 -14.60 27.61
C GLU A 66 4.25 -13.51 26.66
N TYR A 67 4.91 -12.35 26.61
CA TYR A 67 4.59 -11.29 25.66
C TYR A 67 4.70 -11.77 24.21
N LEU A 68 5.84 -12.37 23.85
CA LEU A 68 6.05 -12.91 22.50
C LEU A 68 5.02 -13.99 22.16
N SER A 69 4.77 -14.91 23.09
CA SER A 69 3.78 -15.99 22.91
C SER A 69 2.35 -15.43 22.74
N THR A 70 2.00 -14.40 23.49
CA THR A 70 0.68 -13.74 23.40
C THR A 70 0.53 -13.02 22.07
N MET A 71 1.57 -12.30 21.63
CA MET A 71 1.60 -11.62 20.33
C MET A 71 1.42 -12.63 19.18
N ASP A 72 2.15 -13.75 19.22
CA ASP A 72 2.02 -14.81 18.22
C ASP A 72 0.62 -15.45 18.25
N SER A 73 0.03 -15.63 19.43
CA SER A 73 -1.34 -16.13 19.57
C SER A 73 -2.38 -15.21 18.91
N TYR A 74 -2.23 -13.89 19.03
CA TYR A 74 -3.09 -12.94 18.30
C TYR A 74 -2.91 -13.03 16.80
N ARG A 75 -1.65 -13.12 16.32
CA ARG A 75 -1.35 -13.25 14.90
C ARG A 75 -1.96 -14.52 14.32
N ASP A 76 -1.80 -15.64 15.01
CA ASP A 76 -2.32 -16.93 14.59
C ASP A 76 -3.85 -16.95 14.59
N SER A 77 -4.48 -16.26 15.54
CA SER A 77 -5.93 -16.06 15.56
C SER A 77 -6.43 -15.38 14.28
N LEU A 78 -5.76 -14.33 13.81
CA LEU A 78 -6.14 -13.66 12.57
C LEU A 78 -5.82 -14.49 11.32
N ARG A 79 -4.65 -15.14 11.29
CA ARG A 79 -4.27 -16.04 10.18
C ARG A 79 -5.25 -17.19 10.00
N ALA A 80 -5.79 -17.73 11.10
CA ALA A 80 -6.76 -18.82 11.08
C ALA A 80 -8.05 -18.48 10.32
N VAL A 81 -8.38 -17.20 10.19
CA VAL A 81 -9.54 -16.68 9.46
C VAL A 81 -9.15 -15.91 8.19
N GLY A 82 -7.92 -16.08 7.70
CA GLY A 82 -7.45 -15.47 6.46
C GLY A 82 -7.10 -13.97 6.55
N VAL A 83 -7.11 -13.38 7.74
CA VAL A 83 -6.80 -11.96 7.94
C VAL A 83 -5.29 -11.76 8.12
N ASN A 84 -4.71 -10.78 7.41
CA ASN A 84 -3.31 -10.41 7.59
C ASN A 84 -3.10 -9.72 8.95
N PRO A 85 -2.33 -10.33 9.88
CA PRO A 85 -2.16 -9.75 11.21
C PRO A 85 -1.28 -8.51 11.26
N ASP A 86 -0.48 -8.23 10.24
CA ASP A 86 0.41 -7.07 10.24
C ASP A 86 -0.37 -5.74 10.22
N LEU A 87 -1.61 -5.76 9.75
CA LEU A 87 -2.54 -4.62 9.80
C LEU A 87 -2.96 -4.27 11.23
N PHE A 88 -2.78 -5.18 12.19
CA PHE A 88 -3.30 -5.08 13.56
C PHE A 88 -2.21 -4.89 14.62
N ALA A 89 -0.95 -4.70 14.22
CA ALA A 89 0.19 -4.63 15.15
C ALA A 89 0.00 -3.60 16.29
N GLY A 90 -0.53 -2.42 15.97
CA GLY A 90 -0.84 -1.38 16.96
C GLY A 90 -1.99 -1.75 17.90
N GLN A 91 -2.99 -2.50 17.42
CA GLN A 91 -4.11 -2.96 18.26
C GLN A 91 -3.67 -3.99 19.29
N PHE A 92 -2.74 -4.88 18.92
CA PHE A 92 -2.25 -5.90 19.84
C PHE A 92 -1.62 -5.30 21.09
N VAL A 93 -0.91 -4.17 20.96
CA VAL A 93 -0.39 -3.43 22.12
C VAL A 93 -1.54 -2.96 23.03
N GLY A 94 -2.64 -2.48 22.45
CA GLY A 94 -3.85 -2.12 23.18
C GLY A 94 -4.49 -3.31 23.92
N LEU A 95 -4.53 -4.49 23.29
CA LEU A 95 -5.01 -5.72 23.91
C LEU A 95 -4.15 -6.13 25.10
N ILE A 96 -2.83 -6.07 24.97
CA ILE A 96 -1.88 -6.35 26.06
C ILE A 96 -2.08 -5.36 27.23
N LYS A 97 -2.20 -4.06 26.93
CA LYS A 97 -2.46 -3.03 27.96
C LYS A 97 -3.78 -3.28 28.69
N GLY A 98 -4.77 -3.86 28.01
CA GLY A 98 -6.06 -4.29 28.57
C GLY A 98 -6.06 -5.68 29.20
N ASP A 99 -4.90 -6.33 29.34
CA ASP A 99 -4.73 -7.68 29.91
C ASP A 99 -5.58 -8.77 29.20
N VAL A 100 -5.85 -8.59 27.89
CA VAL A 100 -6.64 -9.54 27.07
C VAL A 100 -5.77 -10.71 26.64
N SER A 101 -6.17 -11.95 26.91
CA SER A 101 -5.41 -13.12 26.46
C SER A 101 -5.61 -13.43 24.97
N GLY A 102 -4.70 -14.20 24.35
CA GLY A 102 -4.89 -14.69 22.98
C GLY A 102 -6.17 -15.50 22.78
N ASN A 103 -6.52 -16.35 23.76
CA ASN A 103 -7.75 -17.13 23.71
C ASN A 103 -9.01 -16.25 23.85
N GLU A 104 -8.98 -15.24 24.72
CA GLU A 104 -10.07 -14.27 24.84
C GLU A 104 -10.24 -13.47 23.57
N PHE A 105 -9.14 -12.99 22.96
CA PHE A 105 -9.19 -12.32 21.66
C PHE A 105 -9.85 -13.19 20.59
N TRP A 106 -9.47 -14.47 20.50
CA TRP A 106 -10.07 -15.42 19.59
C TRP A 106 -11.58 -15.62 19.85
N GLN A 107 -11.97 -15.90 21.09
CA GLN A 107 -13.35 -16.27 21.43
C GLN A 107 -14.31 -15.08 21.44
N GLU A 108 -13.87 -13.92 21.91
CA GLU A 108 -14.74 -12.76 22.15
C GLU A 108 -14.71 -11.76 21.00
N ARG A 109 -13.70 -11.79 20.12
CA ARG A 109 -13.57 -10.83 19.01
C ARG A 109 -13.52 -11.50 17.65
N VAL A 110 -12.59 -12.42 17.43
CA VAL A 110 -12.38 -13.04 16.12
C VAL A 110 -13.54 -13.96 15.75
N THR A 111 -13.92 -14.89 16.62
CA THR A 111 -14.99 -15.86 16.36
C THR A 111 -16.33 -15.17 16.07
N PRO A 112 -16.83 -14.21 16.89
CA PRO A 112 -18.11 -13.56 16.61
C PRO A 112 -18.08 -12.65 15.38
N ALA A 113 -16.93 -12.08 15.02
CA ALA A 113 -16.79 -11.34 13.78
C ALA A 113 -16.81 -12.28 12.57
N TYR A 114 -16.08 -13.39 12.65
CA TYR A 114 -16.03 -14.42 11.61
C TYR A 114 -17.41 -15.05 11.37
N ASP A 115 -18.12 -15.44 12.43
CA ASP A 115 -19.46 -16.02 12.33
C ASP A 115 -20.44 -15.05 11.64
N ARG A 116 -20.37 -13.74 11.98
CA ARG A 116 -21.17 -12.71 11.29
C ARG A 116 -20.85 -12.61 9.80
N VAL A 117 -19.59 -12.76 9.41
CA VAL A 117 -19.17 -12.76 7.99
C VAL A 117 -19.63 -14.03 7.28
N ILE A 118 -19.60 -15.19 7.94
CA ILE A 118 -20.12 -16.43 7.33
C ILE A 118 -21.64 -16.36 7.16
N GLU A 119 -22.35 -15.81 8.15
CA GLU A 119 -23.82 -15.70 8.10
C GLU A 119 -24.31 -14.63 7.13
N ARG A 120 -23.61 -13.48 7.04
CA ARG A 120 -24.13 -12.27 6.38
C ARG A 120 -23.12 -11.59 5.45
N GLY A 121 -21.90 -12.10 5.35
CA GLY A 121 -20.81 -11.50 4.59
C GLY A 121 -21.19 -11.27 3.14
N GLN A 122 -21.89 -12.21 2.50
CA GLN A 122 -22.31 -12.02 1.11
C GLN A 122 -23.31 -10.86 0.94
N GLU A 123 -24.24 -10.66 1.89
CA GLU A 123 -25.13 -9.49 1.85
C GLU A 123 -24.33 -8.19 2.02
N ALA A 124 -23.36 -8.18 2.94
CA ALA A 124 -22.49 -7.04 3.14
C ALA A 124 -21.63 -6.76 1.90
N ILE A 125 -21.02 -7.76 1.26
CA ILE A 125 -20.30 -7.63 -0.03
C ILE A 125 -21.21 -6.99 -1.07
N ASN A 126 -22.42 -7.54 -1.24
CA ASN A 126 -23.35 -7.06 -2.25
C ASN A 126 -23.78 -5.61 -1.98
N ARG A 127 -23.97 -5.22 -0.71
CA ARG A 127 -24.26 -3.83 -0.35
C ARG A 127 -23.07 -2.92 -0.61
N TYR A 128 -21.86 -3.35 -0.28
CA TYR A 128 -20.66 -2.56 -0.56
C TYR A 128 -20.50 -2.29 -2.07
N ALA A 129 -20.74 -3.31 -2.88
CA ALA A 129 -20.74 -3.19 -4.34
C ALA A 129 -21.91 -2.35 -4.87
N THR A 130 -23.11 -2.45 -4.28
CA THR A 130 -24.29 -1.74 -4.82
C THR A 130 -24.33 -0.27 -4.41
N ASP A 131 -24.03 0.03 -3.13
CA ASP A 131 -24.21 1.36 -2.55
C ASP A 131 -22.99 2.25 -2.79
N TRP A 132 -21.80 1.66 -2.94
CA TRP A 132 -20.53 2.38 -3.06
C TRP A 132 -19.63 1.90 -4.21
N ASP A 133 -20.07 0.93 -5.02
CA ASP A 133 -19.29 0.32 -6.11
C ASP A 133 -17.95 -0.27 -5.65
N LEU A 134 -17.94 -0.83 -4.42
CA LEU A 134 -16.75 -1.38 -3.79
C LEU A 134 -16.79 -2.90 -3.74
N GLU A 135 -15.85 -3.53 -4.45
CA GLU A 135 -15.64 -4.97 -4.35
C GLU A 135 -14.89 -5.30 -3.05
N MET A 136 -15.58 -6.01 -2.17
CA MET A 136 -15.05 -6.46 -0.88
C MET A 136 -14.88 -7.98 -0.88
N THR A 137 -13.78 -8.47 -0.33
CA THR A 137 -13.67 -9.89 0.03
C THR A 137 -14.24 -10.14 1.43
N GLN A 138 -14.49 -11.41 1.77
CA GLN A 138 -14.95 -11.76 3.11
C GLN A 138 -13.90 -11.39 4.18
N GLU A 139 -12.62 -11.55 3.85
CA GLU A 139 -11.49 -11.19 4.71
C GLU A 139 -11.40 -9.67 4.92
N ALA A 140 -11.67 -8.87 3.89
CA ALA A 140 -11.73 -7.41 4.00
C ALA A 140 -12.88 -6.95 4.91
N ILE A 141 -14.06 -7.58 4.79
CA ILE A 141 -15.20 -7.31 5.68
C ILE A 141 -14.84 -7.71 7.11
N LEU A 142 -14.25 -8.89 7.29
CA LEU A 142 -13.83 -9.38 8.59
C LEU A 142 -12.82 -8.43 9.24
N ALA A 143 -11.80 -8.00 8.50
CA ALA A 143 -10.81 -7.05 8.98
C ALA A 143 -11.45 -5.71 9.38
N SER A 144 -12.39 -5.18 8.57
CA SER A 144 -13.13 -3.96 8.92
C SER A 144 -14.05 -4.11 10.14
N LEU A 145 -14.55 -5.31 10.43
CA LEU A 145 -15.38 -5.57 11.61
C LEU A 145 -14.54 -5.69 12.88
N LEU A 146 -13.30 -6.16 12.76
CA LEU A 146 -12.35 -6.27 13.87
C LEU A 146 -11.74 -4.92 14.24
N ASP A 147 -11.52 -4.06 13.25
CA ASP A 147 -11.05 -2.69 13.43
C ASP A 147 -11.79 -1.72 12.49
N PRO A 148 -12.98 -1.23 12.89
CA PRO A 148 -13.75 -0.33 12.06
C PRO A 148 -13.12 1.06 11.92
N ASP A 149 -12.44 1.55 12.96
CA ASP A 149 -11.99 2.93 13.03
C ASP A 149 -10.70 3.16 12.24
N ASP A 150 -9.76 2.22 12.22
CA ASP A 150 -8.52 2.34 11.45
C ASP A 150 -8.59 1.55 10.14
N ILE A 151 -8.73 0.23 10.20
CA ILE A 151 -8.71 -0.62 9.00
C ILE A 151 -9.96 -0.39 8.15
N GLY A 152 -11.15 -0.33 8.76
CA GLY A 152 -12.39 0.00 8.07
C GLY A 152 -12.30 1.35 7.35
N SER A 153 -11.83 2.39 8.04
CA SER A 153 -11.58 3.71 7.46
C SER A 153 -10.53 3.69 6.35
N LYS A 154 -9.42 2.93 6.49
CA LYS A 154 -8.38 2.80 5.46
C LYS A 154 -8.90 2.11 4.20
N ILE A 155 -9.66 1.02 4.35
CA ILE A 155 -10.30 0.33 3.24
C ILE A 155 -11.24 1.32 2.53
N LEU A 156 -12.10 2.01 3.29
CA LEU A 156 -13.02 2.99 2.73
C LEU A 156 -12.31 4.15 2.03
N ASN A 157 -11.25 4.70 2.63
CA ASN A 157 -10.49 5.81 2.05
C ASN A 157 -9.72 5.40 0.79
N ARG A 158 -9.11 4.21 0.78
CA ARG A 158 -8.48 3.63 -0.43
C ARG A 158 -9.51 3.55 -1.55
N GLN A 159 -10.67 3.02 -1.22
CA GLN A 159 -11.74 2.80 -2.17
C GLN A 159 -12.37 4.11 -2.67
N ILE A 160 -12.56 5.12 -1.81
CA ILE A 160 -12.99 6.47 -2.22
C ILE A 160 -11.98 7.06 -3.21
N GLY A 161 -10.68 6.97 -2.92
CA GLY A 161 -9.65 7.50 -3.80
C GLY A 161 -9.63 6.82 -5.17
N ILE A 162 -9.78 5.50 -5.22
CA ILE A 162 -9.92 4.74 -6.48
C ILE A 162 -11.19 5.17 -7.22
N SER A 163 -12.32 5.30 -6.54
CA SER A 163 -13.59 5.73 -7.14
C SER A 163 -13.53 7.15 -7.70
N GLU A 164 -12.83 8.07 -7.03
CA GLU A 164 -12.60 9.44 -7.54
C GLU A 164 -11.73 9.42 -8.80
N ILE A 165 -10.65 8.64 -8.83
CA ILE A 165 -9.82 8.45 -10.04
C ILE A 165 -10.64 7.84 -11.18
N ARG A 166 -11.46 6.82 -10.87
CA ARG A 166 -12.35 6.17 -11.82
C ARG A 166 -13.38 7.14 -12.39
N TYR A 167 -13.94 8.02 -11.57
CA TYR A 167 -14.85 9.07 -12.02
C TYR A 167 -14.18 10.00 -13.04
N GLU A 168 -12.92 10.42 -12.81
CA GLU A 168 -12.19 11.24 -13.77
C GLU A 168 -11.91 10.51 -15.10
N SER A 169 -11.63 9.20 -15.03
CA SER A 169 -11.54 8.33 -16.21
C SER A 169 -12.87 8.28 -16.97
N ASP A 170 -13.99 8.05 -16.28
CA ASP A 170 -15.33 7.99 -16.87
C ASP A 170 -15.73 9.29 -17.56
N VAL A 171 -15.40 10.43 -16.94
CA VAL A 171 -15.66 11.76 -17.51
C VAL A 171 -14.85 12.00 -18.78
N SER A 172 -13.61 11.52 -18.83
CA SER A 172 -12.69 11.81 -19.93
C SER A 172 -12.81 10.81 -21.09
N LEU A 173 -12.86 9.51 -20.79
CA LEU A 173 -12.81 8.42 -21.77
C LEU A 173 -14.16 7.74 -22.00
N GLY A 174 -15.08 7.87 -21.03
CA GLY A 174 -16.37 7.18 -21.02
C GLY A 174 -16.34 5.83 -20.30
N ALA A 175 -17.47 5.48 -19.67
CA ALA A 175 -17.59 4.32 -18.77
C ALA A 175 -17.25 2.96 -19.40
N ALA A 176 -17.44 2.80 -20.72
CA ALA A 176 -17.08 1.55 -21.40
C ALA A 176 -15.57 1.32 -21.42
N GLU A 177 -14.79 2.38 -21.67
CA GLU A 177 -13.33 2.32 -21.69
C GLU A 177 -12.78 2.21 -20.28
N THR A 178 -13.29 2.97 -19.31
CA THR A 178 -12.86 2.85 -17.91
C THR A 178 -13.03 1.43 -17.37
N ASN A 179 -14.13 0.74 -17.70
CA ASN A 179 -14.36 -0.64 -17.26
C ASN A 179 -13.35 -1.64 -17.85
N LYS A 180 -12.70 -1.31 -18.97
CA LYS A 180 -11.61 -2.12 -19.53
C LYS A 180 -10.32 -1.98 -18.70
N TYR A 181 -10.15 -0.86 -17.99
CA TYR A 181 -8.93 -0.47 -17.27
C TYR A 181 -9.15 -0.29 -15.76
N LEU A 182 -10.03 -1.09 -15.13
CA LEU A 182 -10.30 -0.98 -13.69
C LEU A 182 -9.04 -1.19 -12.83
N ASP A 183 -8.21 -2.16 -13.21
CA ASP A 183 -6.96 -2.47 -12.50
C ASP A 183 -5.99 -1.28 -12.51
N LEU A 184 -5.95 -0.53 -13.63
CA LEU A 184 -5.12 0.67 -13.77
C LEU A 184 -5.51 1.78 -12.79
N THR A 185 -6.81 1.97 -12.51
CA THR A 185 -7.25 2.99 -11.53
C THR A 185 -6.82 2.66 -10.10
N SER A 186 -6.78 1.36 -9.76
CA SER A 186 -6.22 0.87 -8.50
C SER A 186 -4.71 1.06 -8.45
N GLU A 187 -4.01 0.74 -9.53
CA GLU A 187 -2.57 0.92 -9.66
C GLU A 187 -2.16 2.40 -9.51
N LEU A 188 -2.88 3.31 -10.18
CA LEU A 188 -2.64 4.76 -10.06
C LEU A 188 -2.74 5.23 -8.61
N TYR A 189 -3.78 4.80 -7.88
CA TYR A 189 -3.93 5.13 -6.46
C TYR A 189 -2.76 4.58 -5.63
N GLU A 190 -2.36 3.33 -5.87
CA GLU A 190 -1.25 2.68 -5.18
C GLU A 190 0.11 3.33 -5.48
N TYR A 191 0.26 3.88 -6.69
CA TYR A 191 1.42 4.68 -7.09
C TYR A 191 1.40 6.10 -6.47
N GLY A 192 0.35 6.45 -5.72
CA GLY A 192 0.20 7.75 -5.06
C GLY A 192 -0.28 8.86 -5.98
N VAL A 193 -0.89 8.51 -7.12
CA VAL A 193 -1.50 9.48 -8.04
C VAL A 193 -2.75 10.05 -7.39
N ASP A 194 -2.82 11.38 -7.29
CA ASP A 194 -4.01 12.07 -6.79
C ASP A 194 -5.06 12.32 -7.89
N VAL A 195 -6.26 12.75 -7.50
CA VAL A 195 -7.38 13.00 -8.43
C VAL A 195 -7.05 14.06 -9.48
N GLY A 196 -6.26 15.08 -9.13
CA GLY A 196 -5.85 16.12 -10.07
C GLY A 196 -4.89 15.57 -11.12
N GLN A 197 -3.90 14.79 -10.69
CA GLN A 197 -2.96 14.12 -11.59
C GLN A 197 -3.66 13.10 -12.49
N ALA A 198 -4.60 12.33 -11.96
CA ALA A 198 -5.41 11.39 -12.73
C ALA A 198 -6.27 12.10 -13.78
N ARG A 199 -6.90 13.23 -13.41
CA ARG A 199 -7.64 14.06 -14.36
C ARG A 199 -6.74 14.55 -15.50
N ASP A 200 -5.57 15.09 -15.19
CA ASP A 200 -4.63 15.57 -16.20
C ASP A 200 -4.15 14.42 -17.11
N LEU A 201 -3.92 13.23 -16.55
CA LEU A 201 -3.57 12.01 -17.29
C LEU A 201 -4.67 11.63 -18.28
N PHE A 202 -5.92 11.48 -17.82
CA PHE A 202 -7.02 11.02 -18.67
C PHE A 202 -7.42 12.07 -19.71
N GLN A 203 -7.31 13.36 -19.42
CA GLN A 203 -7.50 14.42 -20.42
C GLN A 203 -6.44 14.38 -21.52
N GLN A 204 -5.18 14.15 -21.16
CA GLN A 204 -4.12 13.97 -22.15
C GLN A 204 -4.34 12.70 -22.96
N ALA A 205 -4.76 11.61 -22.31
CA ALA A 205 -5.07 10.36 -22.97
C ALA A 205 -6.23 10.53 -23.98
N ASP A 206 -7.35 11.15 -23.60
CA ASP A 206 -8.49 11.39 -24.50
C ASP A 206 -8.07 12.10 -25.80
N VAL A 207 -7.14 13.07 -25.68
CA VAL A 207 -6.63 13.82 -26.84
C VAL A 207 -5.64 13.01 -27.68
N MET A 208 -4.72 12.27 -27.04
CA MET A 208 -3.57 11.67 -27.73
C MET A 208 -3.81 10.22 -28.17
N MET A 209 -4.57 9.45 -27.39
CA MET A 209 -4.77 8.02 -27.58
C MET A 209 -5.34 7.65 -28.95
N PRO A 210 -6.36 8.35 -29.50
CA PRO A 210 -6.88 8.02 -30.81
C PRO A 210 -5.82 8.10 -31.91
N ALA A 211 -4.94 9.11 -31.85
CA ALA A 211 -3.86 9.26 -32.81
C ALA A 211 -2.77 8.18 -32.61
N LEU A 212 -2.38 7.91 -31.38
CA LEU A 212 -1.35 6.93 -31.05
C LEU A 212 -1.78 5.51 -31.44
N SER A 213 -3.02 5.12 -31.15
CA SER A 213 -3.61 3.84 -31.54
C SER A 213 -3.61 3.67 -33.07
N ILE A 214 -4.10 4.67 -33.82
CA ILE A 214 -4.11 4.62 -35.30
C ILE A 214 -2.69 4.48 -35.87
N LEU A 215 -1.70 5.18 -35.29
CA LEU A 215 -0.32 5.13 -35.75
C LEU A 215 0.34 3.78 -35.43
N ALA A 216 0.07 3.20 -34.26
CA ALA A 216 0.59 1.89 -33.87
C ALA A 216 0.09 0.80 -34.81
N SER A 217 -1.23 0.71 -35.03
CA SER A 217 -1.82 -0.35 -35.86
C SER A 217 -1.46 -0.23 -37.34
N ARG A 218 -1.06 0.95 -37.82
CA ARG A 218 -0.61 1.15 -39.21
C ARG A 218 0.84 0.74 -39.46
N HIS A 219 1.71 0.82 -38.46
CA HIS A 219 3.16 0.85 -38.70
C HIS A 219 3.97 -0.19 -37.91
N ALA A 220 3.44 -0.77 -36.84
CA ALA A 220 4.15 -1.75 -36.02
C ALA A 220 3.67 -3.19 -36.26
N ASP A 221 2.35 -3.43 -36.23
CA ASP A 221 1.64 -4.68 -36.52
C ASP A 221 0.12 -4.34 -36.59
N PRO A 222 -0.71 -4.87 -37.51
CA PRO A 222 -2.16 -4.69 -37.45
C PRO A 222 -2.82 -5.13 -36.12
N ASP A 223 -2.14 -5.97 -35.33
CA ASP A 223 -2.58 -6.38 -33.99
C ASP A 223 -1.92 -5.56 -32.85
N ASP A 224 -1.04 -4.59 -33.16
CA ASP A 224 -0.43 -3.68 -32.17
C ASP A 224 -1.33 -2.45 -31.97
N ASP A 225 -1.92 -2.35 -30.78
CA ASP A 225 -2.73 -1.21 -30.34
C ASP A 225 -1.97 -0.48 -29.24
N PHE A 226 -1.79 0.84 -29.38
CA PHE A 226 -1.22 1.66 -28.31
C PHE A 226 -2.34 1.98 -27.34
N ASP A 227 -2.22 1.56 -26.08
CA ASP A 227 -3.32 1.59 -25.12
C ASP A 227 -3.08 2.49 -23.88
N LEU A 228 -4.09 2.59 -23.02
CA LEU A 228 -4.06 3.48 -21.86
C LEU A 228 -3.02 3.06 -20.82
N GLU A 229 -2.74 1.76 -20.69
CA GLU A 229 -1.72 1.25 -19.77
C GLU A 229 -0.33 1.68 -20.25
N GLU A 230 -0.06 1.60 -21.55
CA GLU A 230 1.19 2.05 -22.15
C GLU A 230 1.36 3.57 -22.08
N PHE A 231 0.28 4.33 -22.27
CA PHE A 231 0.28 5.78 -22.07
C PHE A 231 0.60 6.16 -20.63
N THR A 232 0.00 5.44 -19.69
CA THR A 232 0.19 5.65 -18.25
C THR A 232 1.61 5.28 -17.82
N ALA A 233 2.14 4.16 -18.31
CA ALA A 233 3.52 3.77 -18.07
C ALA A 233 4.52 4.85 -18.55
N ALA A 234 4.28 5.45 -19.71
CA ALA A 234 5.12 6.54 -20.21
C ALA A 234 5.02 7.83 -19.37
N THR A 235 3.81 8.16 -18.90
CA THR A 235 3.50 9.48 -18.31
C THR A 235 3.66 9.52 -16.80
N ILE A 236 3.20 8.48 -16.10
CA ILE A 236 3.22 8.37 -14.64
C ILE A 236 4.44 7.55 -14.19
N HIS A 237 4.65 6.36 -14.75
CA HIS A 237 5.75 5.48 -14.32
C HIS A 237 7.11 5.89 -14.88
N ASN A 238 7.15 6.92 -15.75
CA ASN A 238 8.34 7.39 -16.44
C ASN A 238 9.06 6.27 -17.21
N ASP A 239 8.31 5.32 -17.77
CA ASP A 239 8.87 4.22 -18.54
C ASP A 239 9.59 4.78 -19.80
N PRO A 240 10.92 4.62 -19.90
CA PRO A 240 11.69 5.18 -21.00
C PRO A 240 11.44 4.48 -22.33
N GLU A 241 10.99 3.22 -22.34
CA GLU A 241 10.63 2.48 -23.54
C GLU A 241 9.32 3.02 -24.11
N GLN A 242 8.28 3.14 -23.27
CA GLN A 242 6.99 3.66 -23.71
C GLN A 242 7.07 5.14 -24.11
N ALA A 243 7.83 5.95 -23.38
CA ALA A 243 8.09 7.34 -23.77
C ALA A 243 8.84 7.46 -25.12
N ARG A 244 9.68 6.48 -25.48
CA ARG A 244 10.31 6.42 -26.82
C ARG A 244 9.32 5.94 -27.87
N ARG A 245 8.43 5.01 -27.53
CA ARG A 245 7.37 4.51 -28.43
C ARG A 245 6.44 5.66 -28.85
N ILE A 246 5.91 6.44 -27.90
CA ILE A 246 5.12 7.65 -28.19
C ILE A 246 5.88 8.60 -29.14
N ARG A 247 7.14 8.92 -28.84
CA ARG A 247 7.96 9.80 -29.68
C ARG A 247 8.16 9.25 -31.10
N ARG A 248 8.33 7.94 -31.27
CA ARG A 248 8.46 7.30 -32.59
C ARG A 248 7.15 7.41 -33.37
N LEU A 249 6.02 7.09 -32.76
CA LEU A 249 4.70 7.18 -33.40
C LEU A 249 4.41 8.61 -33.85
N MET A 250 4.60 9.60 -32.98
CA MET A 250 4.40 11.02 -33.32
C MET A 250 5.36 11.52 -34.41
N ALA A 251 6.62 11.07 -34.42
CA ALA A 251 7.56 11.41 -35.49
C ALA A 251 7.16 10.81 -36.85
N GLN A 252 6.51 9.65 -36.85
CA GLN A 252 6.01 9.01 -38.06
C GLN A 252 4.84 9.80 -38.66
N GLU A 253 3.92 10.32 -37.84
CA GLU A 253 2.86 11.25 -38.28
C GLU A 253 3.47 12.46 -39.02
N ALA A 254 4.45 13.12 -38.40
CA ALA A 254 5.14 14.27 -39.00
C ALA A 254 5.83 13.92 -40.33
N SER A 255 6.41 12.71 -40.44
CA SER A 255 7.05 12.25 -41.68
C SER A 255 6.04 11.97 -42.79
N THR A 256 4.85 11.44 -42.45
CA THR A 256 3.77 11.12 -43.40
C THR A 256 3.13 12.39 -43.97
N PHE A 257 3.16 13.49 -43.19
CA PHE A 257 2.61 14.79 -43.55
C PHE A 257 3.54 15.65 -44.44
N THR A 258 4.81 15.28 -44.62
CA THR A 258 5.73 16.01 -45.53
C THR A 258 5.38 15.90 -47.02
N GLY A 259 4.29 15.20 -47.38
CA GLY A 259 3.72 15.12 -48.73
C GLY A 259 2.38 15.86 -48.94
N GLY A 260 1.79 16.51 -47.94
CA GLY A 260 0.43 17.09 -48.08
C GLY A 260 0.15 18.26 -47.14
N ARG A 261 -0.05 19.45 -47.73
CA ARG A 261 -0.66 20.68 -47.16
C ARG A 261 -0.66 20.83 -45.63
N GLN A 262 0.37 21.53 -45.16
CA GLN A 262 0.48 22.29 -43.91
C GLN A 262 -0.88 22.71 -43.29
N THR A 263 -1.32 22.03 -42.24
CA THR A 263 -2.38 22.50 -41.32
C THR A 263 -1.77 22.99 -40.01
N ASP A 264 -2.24 24.17 -39.60
CA ASP A 264 -1.90 25.12 -38.52
C ASP A 264 -1.27 24.71 -37.16
N TYR A 265 -0.89 23.45 -36.91
CA TYR A 265 -0.37 23.04 -35.59
C TYR A 265 1.00 23.68 -35.22
N MET A 266 1.78 24.16 -36.19
CA MET A 266 3.09 24.78 -35.94
C MET A 266 3.06 26.31 -35.73
N SER A 267 1.90 26.97 -35.82
CA SER A 267 1.83 28.43 -35.65
C SER A 267 1.67 28.88 -34.19
N SER A 268 1.09 28.04 -33.32
CA SER A 268 0.79 28.42 -31.93
C SER A 268 2.00 28.35 -30.99
N GLN A 269 3.06 27.61 -31.32
CA GLN A 269 4.28 27.54 -30.50
C GLN A 269 5.31 28.64 -30.79
N LYS A 270 5.13 29.48 -31.81
CA LYS A 270 6.12 30.49 -32.23
C LYS A 270 5.81 31.94 -31.87
N THR A 271 4.69 32.24 -31.20
CA THR A 271 4.32 33.64 -30.86
C THR A 271 4.08 33.92 -29.37
N GLY A 272 4.37 32.95 -28.48
CA GLY A 272 4.25 33.13 -27.03
C GLY A 272 5.50 33.62 -26.29
N GLY A 273 6.56 34.04 -26.99
CA GLY A 273 7.79 34.51 -26.35
C GLY A 273 8.24 35.86 -26.86
N VAL A 274 8.00 36.92 -26.08
CA VAL A 274 8.95 37.97 -25.60
C VAL A 274 8.16 38.70 -24.48
N SER A 275 8.62 38.95 -23.25
CA SER A 275 9.76 39.80 -22.89
C SER A 275 9.85 39.86 -21.36
N GLY A 276 11.06 39.74 -20.81
CA GLY A 276 11.30 39.91 -19.38
C GLY A 276 12.69 39.47 -18.92
N LEU A 277 13.73 39.79 -19.69
CA LEU A 277 15.09 39.86 -19.18
C LEU A 277 15.32 41.34 -18.84
N ASP A 278 15.56 41.65 -17.57
CA ASP A 278 16.54 42.65 -17.22
C ASP A 278 17.22 42.32 -15.89
N VAL A 279 18.52 42.52 -15.93
CA VAL A 279 19.52 42.29 -14.89
C VAL A 279 19.58 43.52 -13.99
N VAL A 280 19.33 43.36 -12.70
CA VAL A 280 20.18 43.74 -11.53
C VAL A 280 19.68 42.96 -10.32
#